data_AF-A0AAJ1K8B9-F1
#
_entry.id   AF-A0AAJ1K8B9-F1
#
_cell.length_a   1.000
_cell.length_b   1.000
_cell.length_c   1.000
_cell.angle_alpha   90.00
_cell.angle_beta   90.00
_cell.angle_gamma   90.00
#
_symmetry.space_group_name_H-M   'P 1'
#
loop_
_entity.id
_entity.type
_entity.pdbx_description
1 polymer ?
#
loop_
_entity_poly.entity_id
_entity_poly.type
_entity_poly.pdbx_seq_one_letter_code
_entity_poly.pdbx_strand_id
1 'polypeptide(L)'
;MIIIGYAGYELEKAKPNTSEDFFNRSEVTYILNDKERIFSVLYVRYFEEVVQEITPFEGNPVCKVENQDIYLRDIVAICCLLKENELRMQKRLYLNNIEEFQQYFDEEIVVKVQEILAELHKNKRVEIE
;
A
#
# COMPACT_ATOMS: atom_id res chain seq x y z
N MET A 1 -5.08 -3.18 16.20
CA MET A 1 -5.12 -4.08 15.01
C MET A 1 -3.72 -4.64 14.80
N ILE A 2 -3.55 -5.85 14.23
CA ILE A 2 -2.20 -6.42 14.02
C ILE A 2 -1.96 -6.60 12.53
N ILE A 3 -1.02 -5.86 11.93
CA ILE A 3 -0.58 -6.11 10.55
C ILE A 3 0.38 -7.31 10.57
N ILE A 4 0.20 -8.23 9.62
CA ILE A 4 0.99 -9.46 9.51
C ILE A 4 1.59 -9.70 8.12
N GLY A 5 1.26 -8.87 7.13
CA GLY A 5 1.84 -8.95 5.80
C GLY A 5 1.38 -7.85 4.86
N TYR A 6 2.10 -7.72 3.75
CA TYR A 6 1.78 -6.84 2.64
C TYR A 6 2.28 -7.44 1.33
N ALA A 7 1.72 -7.02 0.20
CA ALA A 7 2.19 -7.40 -1.13
C ALA A 7 1.78 -6.38 -2.18
N GLY A 8 2.69 -6.08 -3.11
CA GLY A 8 2.42 -5.29 -4.30
C GLY A 8 2.48 -6.12 -5.58
N TYR A 9 1.57 -5.84 -6.52
CA TYR A 9 1.48 -6.51 -7.81
C TYR A 9 1.35 -5.49 -8.93
N GLU A 10 2.24 -5.56 -9.92
CA GLU A 10 1.97 -5.00 -11.24
C GLU A 10 1.01 -5.96 -11.96
N LEU A 11 -0.19 -5.50 -12.31
CA LEU A 11 -1.15 -6.36 -12.96
C LEU A 11 -0.81 -6.53 -14.44
N GLU A 12 -0.85 -7.76 -14.92
CA GLU A 12 -0.72 -8.05 -16.34
C GLU A 12 -2.09 -8.30 -16.93
N LYS A 13 -2.20 -8.01 -18.23
CA LYS A 13 -3.44 -8.18 -18.97
C LYS A 13 -3.84 -9.66 -19.03
N ALA A 14 -4.90 -10.04 -18.34
CA ALA A 14 -5.41 -11.41 -18.39
C ALA A 14 -6.25 -11.68 -19.65
N LYS A 15 -6.88 -10.64 -20.24
CA LYS A 15 -7.73 -10.76 -21.43
C LYS A 15 -7.49 -9.59 -22.41
N PRO A 16 -7.54 -9.82 -23.75
CA PRO A 16 -7.24 -8.80 -24.76
C PRO A 16 -8.09 -7.52 -24.69
N ASN A 17 -9.27 -7.58 -24.08
CA ASN A 17 -10.24 -6.48 -23.99
C ASN A 17 -10.38 -5.86 -22.59
N THR A 18 -9.46 -6.14 -21.66
CA THR A 18 -9.45 -5.49 -20.33
C THR A 18 -8.32 -4.48 -20.24
N SER A 19 -8.49 -3.46 -19.40
CA SER A 19 -7.49 -2.43 -19.10
C SER A 19 -6.73 -2.75 -17.81
N GLU A 20 -6.67 -4.02 -17.40
CA GLU A 20 -6.08 -4.45 -16.12
C GLU A 20 -4.58 -4.14 -16.04
N ASP A 21 -3.89 -4.14 -17.17
CA ASP A 21 -2.48 -3.80 -17.32
C ASP A 21 -2.13 -2.35 -16.98
N PHE A 22 -3.12 -1.46 -16.92
CA PHE A 22 -2.94 -0.07 -16.48
C PHE A 22 -3.01 0.10 -14.97
N PHE A 23 -3.18 -0.97 -14.20
CA PHE A 23 -3.34 -0.90 -12.75
C PHE A 23 -2.24 -1.67 -12.01
N ASN A 24 -2.02 -1.23 -10.78
CA ASN A 24 -1.27 -1.96 -9.75
C ASN A 24 -2.23 -2.31 -8.62
N ARG A 25 -1.95 -3.43 -7.94
CA ARG A 25 -2.68 -3.86 -6.75
C ARG A 25 -1.75 -3.90 -5.55
N SER A 26 -2.13 -3.20 -4.49
CA SER A 26 -1.48 -3.27 -3.19
C SER A 26 -2.38 -4.02 -2.22
N GLU A 27 -1.82 -4.86 -1.37
CA GLU A 27 -2.55 -5.63 -0.36
C GLU A 27 -1.88 -5.51 1.00
N VAL A 28 -2.69 -5.43 2.05
CA VAL A 28 -2.27 -5.55 3.45
C VAL A 28 -3.10 -6.62 4.15
N THR A 29 -2.42 -7.53 4.83
CA THR A 29 -3.03 -8.59 5.64
C THR A 29 -2.92 -8.23 7.12
N TYR A 30 -4.04 -8.26 7.84
CA TYR A 30 -4.10 -7.89 9.24
C TYR A 30 -5.15 -8.67 10.02
N ILE A 31 -4.98 -8.72 11.35
CA ILE A 31 -5.91 -9.33 12.30
C ILE A 31 -6.69 -8.20 12.99
N LEU A 32 -8.01 -8.30 12.93
CA LEU A 32 -8.94 -7.40 13.61
C LEU A 32 -10.09 -8.21 14.22
N ASN A 33 -10.28 -8.08 15.54
CA ASN A 33 -11.26 -8.86 16.32
C ASN A 33 -11.08 -10.38 16.10
N ASP A 34 -9.85 -10.87 16.25
CA ASP A 34 -9.44 -12.27 16.07
C ASP A 34 -9.72 -12.86 14.68
N LYS A 35 -9.97 -12.01 13.67
CA LYS A 35 -10.19 -12.42 12.29
C LYS A 35 -9.12 -11.84 11.38
N GLU A 36 -8.49 -12.72 10.62
CA GLU A 36 -7.61 -12.33 9.52
C GLU A 36 -8.44 -11.68 8.39
N ARG A 37 -7.91 -10.59 7.86
CA ARG A 37 -8.51 -9.78 6.81
C ARG A 37 -7.43 -9.38 5.82
N ILE A 38 -7.85 -9.22 4.58
CA ILE A 38 -7.03 -8.65 3.51
C ILE A 38 -7.78 -7.42 3.01
N PHE A 39 -7.08 -6.29 2.97
CA PHE A 39 -7.54 -5.07 2.31
C PHE A 39 -6.69 -4.83 1.07
N SER A 40 -7.34 -4.64 -0.08
CA SER A 40 -6.65 -4.43 -1.36
C SER A 40 -6.93 -3.03 -1.93
N VAL A 41 -5.91 -2.32 -2.37
CA VAL A 41 -6.05 -1.08 -3.14
C VAL A 41 -5.69 -1.34 -4.59
N LEU A 42 -6.60 -1.05 -5.51
CA LEU A 42 -6.35 -1.07 -6.95
C LEU A 42 -6.19 0.38 -7.42
N TYR A 43 -5.07 0.73 -8.03
CA TYR A 43 -4.81 2.10 -8.49
C TYR A 43 -4.06 2.13 -9.81
N VAL A 44 -4.10 3.28 -10.48
CA VAL A 44 -3.51 3.46 -11.82
C VAL A 44 -1.99 3.39 -11.75
N ARG A 45 -1.36 2.53 -12.57
CA ARG A 45 0.09 2.30 -12.60
C ARG A 45 0.89 3.59 -12.84
N TYR A 46 0.37 4.48 -13.69
CA TYR A 46 1.00 5.77 -14.00
C TYR A 46 1.35 6.59 -12.74
N PHE A 47 0.63 6.42 -11.62
CA PHE A 47 0.95 7.13 -10.38
C PHE A 47 2.35 6.78 -9.84
N GLU A 48 2.88 5.60 -10.14
CA GLU A 48 4.27 5.23 -9.80
C GLU A 48 5.31 5.95 -10.66
N GLU A 49 4.95 6.39 -11.87
CA GLU A 49 5.86 7.13 -12.77
C GLU A 49 6.08 8.58 -12.29
N VAL A 50 5.09 9.13 -11.58
CA VAL A 50 5.10 10.51 -11.03
C VAL A 50 5.19 10.53 -9.50
N VAL A 51 5.71 9.45 -8.88
CA VAL A 51 5.73 9.27 -7.42
C VAL A 51 6.34 10.46 -6.66
N GLN A 52 7.42 11.06 -7.18
CA GLN A 52 8.10 12.21 -6.57
C GLN A 52 7.27 13.50 -6.65
N GLU A 53 6.31 13.59 -7.57
CA GLU A 53 5.43 14.75 -7.73
C GLU A 53 4.24 14.69 -6.77
N ILE A 54 3.82 13.48 -6.37
CA ILE A 54 2.56 13.25 -5.64
C ILE A 54 2.74 12.65 -4.26
N THR A 55 3.98 12.30 -3.88
CA THR A 55 4.30 11.78 -2.54
C THR A 55 5.62 12.37 -2.03
N PRO A 56 5.88 12.34 -0.71
CA PRO A 56 7.18 12.71 -0.15
C PRO A 56 8.33 11.75 -0.48
N PHE A 57 8.10 10.66 -1.22
CA PHE A 57 9.14 9.70 -1.55
C PHE A 57 10.07 10.22 -2.64
N GLU A 58 11.36 9.94 -2.49
CA GLU A 58 12.38 10.31 -3.47
C GLU A 58 12.45 9.36 -4.67
N GLY A 59 11.57 8.36 -4.77
CA GLY A 59 11.58 7.42 -5.89
C GLY A 59 10.70 6.19 -5.68
N ASN A 60 10.85 5.23 -6.58
CA ASN A 60 10.21 3.93 -6.53
C ASN A 60 11.25 2.87 -6.97
N PRO A 61 12.02 2.28 -6.04
CA PRO A 61 11.64 1.96 -4.66
C PRO A 61 11.55 3.15 -3.71
N VAL A 62 10.58 3.07 -2.80
CA VAL A 62 10.22 4.12 -1.83
C VAL A 62 11.05 4.05 -0.56
N CYS A 63 11.54 2.86 -0.21
CA CYS A 63 12.52 2.65 0.85
C CYS A 63 13.23 1.32 0.67
N LYS A 64 14.23 1.08 1.52
CA LYS A 64 14.93 -0.19 1.61
C LYS A 64 14.85 -0.69 3.04
N VAL A 65 14.39 -1.92 3.22
CA VAL A 65 14.36 -2.58 4.53
C VAL A 65 15.27 -3.80 4.46
N GLU A 66 16.29 -3.81 5.32
CA GLU A 66 17.41 -4.75 5.25
C GLU A 66 18.09 -4.71 3.86
N ASN A 67 17.86 -5.73 3.03
CA ASN A 67 18.38 -5.84 1.66
C ASN A 67 17.28 -5.90 0.60
N GLN A 68 16.02 -5.66 0.98
CA GLN A 68 14.90 -5.68 0.07
C GLN A 68 14.48 -4.25 -0.29
N ASP A 69 14.42 -3.98 -1.59
CA ASP A 69 13.81 -2.77 -2.13
C ASP A 69 12.29 -2.90 -2.00
N ILE A 70 11.67 -1.87 -1.43
CA ILE A 70 10.21 -1.79 -1.25
C ILE A 70 9.67 -0.77 -2.24
N TYR A 71 8.66 -1.15 -3.01
CA TYR A 71 8.05 -0.30 -4.04
C TYR A 71 6.75 0.33 -3.53
N LEU A 72 6.27 1.37 -4.22
CA LEU A 72 5.04 2.06 -3.85
C LEU A 72 3.85 1.10 -3.75
N ARG A 73 3.70 0.19 -4.72
CA ARG A 73 2.69 -0.90 -4.72
C ARG A 73 2.71 -1.79 -3.50
N ASP A 74 3.85 -1.93 -2.82
CA ASP A 74 3.93 -2.77 -1.64
C ASP A 74 3.25 -2.10 -0.42
N ILE A 75 3.17 -0.75 -0.42
CA ILE A 75 2.83 0.02 0.79
C ILE A 75 1.53 0.81 0.70
N VAL A 76 0.99 1.08 -0.50
CA VAL A 76 -0.21 1.90 -0.69
C VAL A 76 -1.38 1.44 0.19
N ALA A 77 -1.62 0.14 0.29
CA ALA A 77 -2.70 -0.39 1.12
C ALA A 77 -2.51 -0.11 2.62
N ILE A 78 -1.26 -0.09 3.11
CA ILE A 78 -0.94 0.31 4.49
C ILE A 78 -1.20 1.80 4.66
N CYS A 79 -0.73 2.66 3.75
CA CYS A 79 -0.95 4.11 3.80
C CYS A 79 -2.44 4.45 3.91
N CYS A 80 -3.27 3.89 3.02
CA CYS A 80 -4.71 4.11 3.04
C CYS A 80 -5.35 3.68 4.36
N LEU A 81 -4.98 2.50 4.86
CA LEU A 81 -5.56 1.94 6.07
C LEU A 81 -5.19 2.73 7.34
N LEU A 82 -3.99 3.32 7.38
CA LEU A 82 -3.56 4.21 8.46
C LEU A 82 -4.28 5.57 8.40
N LYS A 83 -4.46 6.12 7.21
CA LYS A 83 -5.13 7.41 7.01
C LYS A 83 -6.62 7.36 7.32
N GLU A 84 -7.29 6.28 6.93
CA GLU A 84 -8.74 6.14 7.05
C GLU A 84 -9.14 4.86 7.80
N ASN A 85 -9.50 5.02 9.07
CA ASN A 85 -9.89 3.89 9.92
C ASN A 85 -11.13 3.12 9.42
N GLU A 86 -12.01 3.76 8.64
CA GLU A 86 -13.18 3.12 8.06
C GLU A 86 -12.81 2.00 7.05
N LEU A 87 -11.62 2.09 6.43
CA LEU A 87 -11.12 1.08 5.50
C LEU A 87 -10.75 -0.24 6.18
N ARG A 88 -10.53 -0.25 7.50
CA ARG A 88 -10.25 -1.46 8.32
C ARG A 88 -11.39 -2.49 8.26
N MET A 89 -12.58 -2.10 7.80
CA MET A 89 -13.73 -3.00 7.61
C MET A 89 -14.02 -3.31 6.14
N GLN A 90 -13.39 -2.59 5.21
CA GLN A 90 -13.55 -2.78 3.78
C GLN A 90 -12.63 -3.87 3.25
N LYS A 91 -13.04 -4.49 2.14
CA LYS A 91 -12.18 -5.46 1.43
C LYS A 91 -11.30 -4.79 0.37
N ARG A 92 -11.79 -3.71 -0.23
CA ARG A 92 -11.13 -3.09 -1.38
C ARG A 92 -11.39 -1.59 -1.46
N LEU A 93 -10.41 -0.88 -2.02
CA LEU A 93 -10.49 0.51 -2.44
C LEU A 93 -10.00 0.62 -3.89
N TYR A 94 -10.59 1.51 -4.67
CA TYR A 94 -10.20 1.78 -6.05
C TYR A 94 -9.88 3.25 -6.21
N LEU A 95 -8.64 3.55 -6.63
CA LEU A 95 -8.13 4.91 -6.77
C LEU A 95 -7.69 5.15 -8.21
N ASN A 96 -8.51 5.85 -8.97
CA ASN A 96 -8.20 6.23 -10.35
C ASN A 96 -8.04 7.74 -10.56
N ASN A 97 -8.16 8.50 -9.48
CA ASN A 97 -7.93 9.92 -9.47
C ASN A 97 -6.63 10.23 -8.71
N ILE A 98 -5.74 11.00 -9.33
CA ILE A 98 -4.41 11.28 -8.76
C ILE A 98 -4.52 12.21 -7.55
N GLU A 99 -5.48 13.14 -7.55
CA GLU A 99 -5.71 14.06 -6.45
C GLU A 99 -6.25 13.36 -5.19
N GLU A 100 -7.06 12.32 -5.35
CA GLU A 100 -7.50 11.43 -4.27
C GLU A 100 -6.33 10.55 -3.78
N PHE A 101 -5.55 9.98 -4.70
CA PHE A 101 -4.43 9.10 -4.37
C PHE A 101 -3.37 9.79 -3.51
N GLN A 102 -2.97 11.02 -3.86
CA GLN A 102 -1.92 11.75 -3.13
C GLN A 102 -2.31 12.09 -1.67
N GLN A 103 -3.61 12.13 -1.34
CA GLN A 103 -4.06 12.47 0.03
C GLN A 103 -3.66 11.42 1.08
N TYR A 104 -3.26 10.22 0.64
CA TYR A 104 -2.82 9.13 1.50
C TYR A 104 -1.34 9.22 1.91
N PHE A 105 -0.57 10.18 1.40
CA PHE A 105 0.88 10.22 1.55
C PHE A 105 1.38 11.52 2.20
N ASP A 106 0.93 11.84 3.41
CA ASP A 106 1.58 12.89 4.20
C ASP A 106 2.85 12.38 4.92
N GLU A 107 3.67 13.31 5.41
CA GLU A 107 4.93 12.99 6.09
C GLU A 107 4.74 12.04 7.28
N GLU A 108 3.66 12.21 8.05
CA GLU A 108 3.36 11.38 9.21
C GLU A 108 3.08 9.93 8.79
N ILE A 109 2.23 9.74 7.78
CA ILE A 109 1.90 8.42 7.24
C ILE A 109 3.14 7.75 6.66
N VAL A 110 3.97 8.49 5.91
CA VAL A 110 5.20 7.96 5.31
C VAL A 110 6.15 7.42 6.38
N VAL A 111 6.40 8.19 7.44
CA VAL A 111 7.25 7.75 8.56
C VAL A 111 6.65 6.52 9.24
N LYS A 112 5.35 6.54 9.53
CA LYS A 112 4.64 5.44 10.19
C LYS A 112 4.73 4.13 9.40
N VAL A 113 4.60 4.20 8.08
CA VAL A 113 4.71 3.05 7.18
C VAL A 113 6.12 2.47 7.23
N GLN A 114 7.16 3.31 7.22
CA GLN A 114 8.54 2.84 7.31
C GLN A 114 8.82 2.12 8.65
N GLU A 115 8.27 2.63 9.76
CA GLU A 115 8.33 1.96 11.07
C GLU A 115 7.65 0.58 11.04
N ILE A 116 6.43 0.52 10.49
CA ILE A 116 5.67 -0.74 10.35
C ILE A 116 6.44 -1.75 9.50
N LEU A 117 7.04 -1.32 8.38
CA LEU A 117 7.82 -2.22 7.54
C LEU A 117 9.04 -2.78 8.28
N ALA A 118 9.78 -1.92 9.00
CA ALA A 118 10.94 -2.36 9.77
C ALA A 118 10.55 -3.39 10.84
N GLU A 119 9.46 -3.15 11.56
CA GLU A 119 8.97 -4.09 12.56
C GLU A 119 8.37 -5.38 11.95
N LEU A 120 7.66 -5.29 10.81
CA LEU A 120 7.15 -6.47 10.10
C LEU A 120 8.29 -7.37 9.63
N HIS A 121 9.37 -6.79 9.10
CA HIS A 121 10.52 -7.58 8.66
C HIS A 121 11.19 -8.30 9.84
N LYS A 122 11.33 -7.62 10.98
CA LYS A 122 11.96 -8.14 12.21
C LYS A 122 11.09 -9.17 12.94
N ASN A 123 9.81 -8.88 13.16
CA ASN A 123 8.93 -9.61 14.07
C ASN A 123 7.83 -10.41 13.35
N LYS A 124 7.68 -10.24 12.03
CA LYS A 124 6.60 -10.80 11.19
C LYS A 124 5.18 -10.35 11.57
N ARG A 125 5.06 -9.39 12.51
CA ARG A 125 3.81 -8.78 12.93
C ARG A 125 4.06 -7.42 13.56
N VAL A 126 3.08 -6.52 13.45
CA VAL A 126 3.11 -5.17 14.04
C VAL A 126 1.75 -4.84 14.61
N GLU A 127 1.72 -4.42 15.87
CA GLU A 127 0.50 -3.93 16.50
C GLU A 127 0.38 -2.43 16.26
N ILE A 128 -0.77 -2.02 15.74
CA ILE A 128 -1.13 -0.61 15.53
C ILE A 128 -2.37 -0.28 16.34
N GLU A 129 -2.39 0.93 16.91
CA GLU A 129 -3.53 1.46 17.66
C GLU A 129 -4.70 1.86 16.73
#